data_AF-A0A1G0LK72-F1
#
_entry.id   AF-A0A1G0LK72-F1
#
_cell.length_a   1.000
_cell.length_b   1.000
_cell.length_c   1.000
_cell.angle_alpha   90.00
_cell.angle_beta   90.00
_cell.angle_gamma   90.00
#
_symmetry.space_group_name_H-M   'P 1'
#
loop_
_entity.id
_entity.type
_entity.pdbx_description
1 polymer ?
#
loop_
_entity_poly.entity_id
_entity_poly.type
_entity_poly.pdbx_seq_one_letter_code
_entity_poly.pdbx_strand_id
1 'polypeptide(L)'
;MFVDQDPLCTEALRKRLNAISTDLRFEILTGDVNALVPDILSALPSFSRERGLLSYCFVDPFAANLKFHTIRALGRFRMDFLILLMLGLDARLNFRNYLERESDSRIADLIDVPNWREEWKREASGRRPNVIRFIIRKFDEAMVRIGYRSTPLERTHPVKVHSKGVMIYHLVFYSKDELGQTFWEETRKGVSPQLGLEL
;
A
#
# COMPACT_ATOMS: atom_id res chain seq x y z
N MET A 1 -1.61 16.02 0.52
CA MET A 1 -0.85 15.83 -0.73
C MET A 1 -1.49 14.69 -1.49
N PHE A 2 -1.63 14.83 -2.80
CA PHE A 2 -2.17 13.81 -3.69
C PHE A 2 -1.20 13.58 -4.84
N VAL A 3 -1.03 12.32 -5.24
CA VAL A 3 -0.14 11.93 -6.34
C VAL A 3 -0.91 10.93 -7.20
N ASP A 4 -1.01 11.22 -8.50
CA ASP A 4 -1.62 10.31 -9.47
C ASP A 4 -0.85 10.42 -10.79
N GLN A 5 -0.74 9.31 -11.52
CA GLN A 5 -0.05 9.29 -12.80
C GLN A 5 -0.90 9.88 -13.93
N ASP A 6 -2.23 9.84 -13.81
CA ASP A 6 -3.14 10.34 -14.83
C ASP A 6 -3.38 11.86 -14.67
N PRO A 7 -2.95 12.68 -15.65
CA PRO A 7 -3.19 14.13 -15.61
C PRO A 7 -4.67 14.52 -15.59
N LEU A 8 -5.56 13.69 -16.13
CA LEU A 8 -7.01 13.96 -16.09
C LEU A 8 -7.54 13.84 -14.65
N CYS A 9 -7.07 12.83 -13.90
CA CYS A 9 -7.44 12.64 -12.50
C CYS A 9 -6.93 13.78 -11.62
N THR A 10 -5.67 14.20 -11.81
CA THR A 10 -5.08 15.28 -11.00
C THR A 10 -5.72 16.64 -11.30
N GLU A 11 -6.04 16.93 -12.56
CA GLU A 11 -6.74 18.15 -12.94
C GLU A 11 -8.18 18.18 -12.42
N ALA A 12 -8.91 17.06 -12.52
CA ALA A 12 -10.25 16.94 -11.96
C ALA A 12 -10.26 17.09 -10.43
N LEU A 13 -9.25 16.56 -9.73
CA LEU A 13 -9.08 16.76 -8.29
C LEU A 13 -8.80 18.22 -7.96
N ARG A 14 -7.90 18.89 -8.71
CA ARG A 14 -7.57 20.31 -8.50
C ARG A 14 -8.81 21.19 -8.60
N LYS A 15 -9.65 20.98 -9.63
CA LYS A 15 -10.93 21.69 -9.79
C LYS A 15 -11.87 21.47 -8.61
N ARG A 16 -12.01 20.24 -8.13
CA ARG A 16 -12.87 19.90 -6.97
C ARG A 16 -12.36 20.55 -5.68
N LEU A 17 -11.06 20.49 -5.39
CA LEU A 17 -10.50 21.09 -4.17
C LEU A 17 -10.63 22.61 -4.17
N ASN A 18 -10.38 23.28 -5.30
CA ASN A 18 -10.56 24.73 -5.44
C ASN A 18 -12.02 25.17 -5.24
N ALA A 19 -12.99 24.31 -5.56
CA ALA A 19 -14.40 24.60 -5.35
C ALA A 19 -14.86 24.42 -3.89
N ILE A 20 -14.14 23.62 -3.09
CA ILE A 20 -14.50 23.33 -1.69
C ILE A 20 -14.07 24.48 -0.76
N SER A 21 -12.81 24.91 -0.83
CA SER A 21 -12.31 26.01 0.00
C SER A 21 -10.95 26.49 -0.51
N THR A 22 -10.74 27.80 -0.48
CA THR A 22 -9.47 28.46 -0.81
C THR A 22 -8.43 28.35 0.31
N ASP A 23 -8.85 28.02 1.53
CA ASP A 23 -7.96 27.98 2.70
C ASP A 23 -7.30 26.60 2.88
N LEU A 24 -7.75 25.59 2.13
CA LEU A 24 -7.15 24.26 2.12
C LEU A 24 -5.75 24.32 1.49
N ARG A 25 -4.75 23.98 2.29
CA ARG A 25 -3.39 23.77 1.79
C ARG A 25 -3.26 22.36 1.25
N PHE A 26 -3.19 22.23 -0.06
CA PHE A 26 -2.97 20.95 -0.72
C PHE A 26 -1.91 21.08 -1.79
N GLU A 27 -1.28 19.94 -2.07
CA GLU A 27 -0.32 19.78 -3.15
C GLU A 27 -0.73 18.57 -3.97
N ILE A 28 -0.70 18.73 -5.29
CA ILE A 28 -1.06 17.71 -6.27
C ILE A 28 0.13 17.56 -7.21
N LEU A 29 0.72 16.37 -7.22
CA LEU A 29 1.78 15.99 -8.14
C LEU A 29 1.21 15.02 -9.19
N THR A 30 1.64 15.18 -10.44
CA THR A 30 1.21 14.33 -11.55
C THR A 30 2.39 13.52 -12.08
N GLY A 31 2.31 12.20 -12.02
CA GLY A 31 3.36 11.29 -12.47
C GLY A 31 3.42 9.98 -11.68
N ASP A 32 4.37 9.12 -12.02
CA ASP A 32 4.62 7.86 -11.30
C ASP A 32 5.13 8.17 -9.89
N VAL A 33 4.39 7.74 -8.87
CA VAL A 33 4.75 7.90 -7.46
C VAL A 33 6.14 7.37 -7.13
N ASN A 34 6.59 6.31 -7.82
CA ASN A 34 7.92 5.74 -7.61
C ASN A 34 9.04 6.65 -8.10
N ALA A 35 8.76 7.52 -9.09
CA ALA A 35 9.70 8.50 -9.62
C ALA A 35 9.63 9.84 -8.88
N LEU A 36 8.44 10.20 -8.38
CA LEU A 36 8.17 11.46 -7.68
C LEU A 36 8.56 11.47 -6.20
N VAL A 37 9.22 10.42 -5.70
CA VAL A 37 9.67 10.36 -4.30
C VAL A 37 10.46 11.62 -3.90
N PRO A 38 11.46 12.12 -4.66
CA PRO A 38 12.18 13.33 -4.28
C PRO A 38 11.28 14.57 -4.12
N ASP A 39 10.34 14.76 -5.05
CA ASP A 39 9.40 15.88 -5.04
C ASP A 39 8.47 15.79 -3.82
N ILE A 40 7.91 14.60 -3.56
CA ILE A 40 7.07 14.32 -2.39
C ILE A 40 7.82 14.66 -1.11
N LEU A 41 9.08 14.19 -0.98
CA LEU A 41 9.88 14.43 0.21
C LEU A 41 10.20 15.92 0.41
N SER A 42 10.40 16.67 -0.67
CA SER A 42 10.66 18.11 -0.60
C SER A 42 9.44 18.93 -0.18
N ALA A 43 8.24 18.45 -0.52
CA ALA A 43 6.97 19.08 -0.25
C ALA A 43 6.39 18.77 1.14
N LEU A 44 6.79 17.64 1.74
CA LEU A 44 6.36 17.30 3.10
C LEU A 44 6.90 18.31 4.12
N PRO A 45 6.06 18.80 5.05
CA PRO A 45 6.52 19.75 6.06
C PRO A 45 7.60 19.12 6.97
N SER A 46 8.64 19.89 7.26
CA SER A 46 9.72 19.45 8.15
C SER A 46 9.19 19.24 9.57
N PHE A 47 9.43 18.05 10.12
CA PHE A 47 9.19 17.79 11.53
C PHE A 47 10.05 18.71 12.41
N SER A 48 9.46 19.33 13.43
CA SER A 48 10.22 19.99 14.50
C SER A 48 9.69 19.57 15.87
N ARG A 49 10.51 19.73 16.92
CA ARG A 49 10.06 19.44 18.30
C ARG A 49 8.84 20.27 18.73
N GLU A 50 8.64 21.43 18.11
CA GLU A 50 7.50 22.32 18.35
C GLU A 50 6.31 22.06 17.40
N ARG A 51 6.57 21.40 16.26
CA ARG A 51 5.56 21.03 15.26
C ARG A 51 5.65 19.53 14.99
N GLY A 52 4.92 18.78 15.81
CA GLY A 52 4.70 17.37 15.56
C GLY A 52 4.04 17.18 14.19
N LEU A 53 4.52 16.20 13.42
CA LEU A 53 3.89 15.78 12.18
C LEU A 53 3.32 14.38 12.40
N LEU A 54 1.99 14.29 12.33
CA LEU A 54 1.28 13.01 12.24
C LEU A 54 0.95 12.82 10.76
N SER A 55 1.68 11.94 10.09
CA SER A 55 1.44 11.65 8.68
C SER A 55 0.68 10.34 8.54
N TYR A 56 -0.28 10.34 7.63
CA TYR A 56 -1.00 9.16 7.21
C TYR A 56 -0.94 9.09 5.69
N CYS A 57 -0.56 7.93 5.16
CA CYS A 57 -0.42 7.71 3.73
C CYS A 57 -1.32 6.55 3.31
N PHE A 58 -2.33 6.88 2.52
CA PHE A 58 -3.14 5.90 1.83
C PHE A 58 -2.53 5.60 0.46
N VAL A 59 -2.31 4.32 0.17
CA VAL A 59 -1.67 3.86 -1.06
C VAL A 59 -2.60 2.88 -1.76
N ASP A 60 -3.10 3.28 -2.92
CA ASP A 60 -4.06 2.52 -3.72
C ASP A 60 -3.53 2.31 -5.15
N PRO A 61 -2.61 1.34 -5.35
CA PRO A 61 -2.07 1.06 -6.67
C PRO A 61 -3.04 0.18 -7.47
N PHE A 62 -3.17 0.48 -8.77
CA PHE A 62 -3.97 -0.35 -9.70
C PHE A 62 -3.42 -1.78 -9.87
N ALA A 63 -2.12 -2.00 -9.61
CA ALA A 63 -1.43 -3.28 -9.81
C ALA A 63 -0.29 -3.44 -8.78
N ALA A 64 0.46 -4.54 -8.87
CA ALA A 64 1.68 -4.78 -8.07
C ALA A 64 2.89 -3.95 -8.56
N ASN A 65 2.69 -2.67 -8.90
CA ASN A 65 3.71 -1.77 -9.44
C ASN A 65 4.24 -0.75 -8.42
N LEU A 66 3.69 -0.71 -7.21
CA LEU A 66 4.29 0.03 -6.10
C LEU A 66 5.63 -0.61 -5.73
N LYS A 67 6.70 0.18 -5.75
CA LYS A 67 8.03 -0.27 -5.31
C LYS A 67 8.18 -0.06 -3.81
N PHE A 68 8.71 -1.04 -3.10
CA PHE A 68 8.97 -0.93 -1.66
C PHE A 68 9.92 0.22 -1.32
N HIS A 69 10.81 0.59 -2.24
CA HIS A 69 11.66 1.77 -2.10
C HIS A 69 10.85 3.04 -1.79
N THR A 70 9.70 3.23 -2.45
CA THR A 70 8.78 4.36 -2.22
C THR A 70 8.29 4.36 -0.77
N ILE A 71 7.81 3.22 -0.29
CA ILE A 71 7.35 3.06 1.11
C ILE A 71 8.50 3.30 2.08
N ARG A 72 9.69 2.76 1.81
CA ARG A 72 10.89 2.95 2.64
C ARG A 72 11.27 4.42 2.75
N ALA A 73 11.25 5.16 1.64
CA ALA A 73 11.61 6.57 1.61
C ALA A 73 10.63 7.41 2.44
N LEU A 74 9.33 7.20 2.23
CA LEU A 74 8.26 7.88 2.98
C LEU A 74 8.24 7.47 4.45
N GLY A 75 8.50 6.20 4.75
CA GLY A 75 8.56 5.65 6.10
C GLY A 75 9.75 6.14 6.93
N ARG A 76 10.64 6.98 6.37
CA ARG A 76 11.63 7.73 7.18
C ARG A 76 10.97 8.78 8.07
N PHE A 77 9.77 9.23 7.71
CA PHE A 77 8.96 10.15 8.49
C PHE A 77 8.10 9.37 9.50
N ARG A 78 7.49 10.07 10.46
CA ARG A 78 6.47 9.50 11.35
C ARG A 78 5.17 9.34 10.55
N MET A 79 5.10 8.26 9.78
CA MET A 79 4.01 8.00 8.83
C MET A 79 3.38 6.64 9.08
N ASP A 80 2.07 6.62 9.23
CA ASP A 80 1.26 5.41 9.20
C ASP A 80 0.80 5.14 7.76
N PHE A 81 0.80 3.87 7.36
CA PHE A 81 0.40 3.46 6.02
C PHE A 81 -0.88 2.63 6.06
N LEU A 82 -1.80 2.96 5.17
CA LEU A 82 -2.89 2.07 4.76
C LEU A 82 -2.66 1.74 3.29
N ILE A 83 -2.37 0.48 2.99
CA ILE A 83 -1.95 0.04 1.66
C ILE A 83 -2.93 -0.99 1.13
N LEU A 84 -3.31 -0.80 -0.13
CA LEU A 84 -4.17 -1.71 -0.86
C LEU A 84 -3.30 -2.63 -1.72
N LEU A 85 -3.05 -3.83 -1.24
CA LEU A 85 -2.22 -4.81 -1.97
C LEU A 85 -3.11 -5.58 -2.96
N MET A 86 -2.96 -5.29 -4.26
CA MET A 86 -3.74 -5.88 -5.37
C MET A 86 -3.40 -7.36 -5.66
N LEU A 87 -3.44 -8.20 -4.63
CA LEU A 87 -2.92 -9.57 -4.70
C LEU A 87 -3.87 -10.55 -5.40
N GLY A 88 -5.16 -10.26 -5.42
CA GLY A 88 -6.16 -11.19 -5.94
C GLY A 88 -6.39 -11.10 -7.44
N LEU A 89 -6.56 -9.87 -7.95
CA LEU A 89 -6.74 -9.61 -9.37
C LEU A 89 -5.42 -9.60 -10.14
N ASP A 90 -4.35 -9.06 -9.57
CA ASP A 90 -3.07 -9.00 -10.27
C ASP A 90 -2.15 -10.13 -9.85
N ALA A 91 -1.59 -10.06 -8.62
CA ALA A 91 -0.49 -10.93 -8.25
C ALA A 91 -0.81 -12.42 -8.40
N ARG A 92 -2.01 -12.86 -7.98
CA ARG A 92 -2.44 -14.27 -8.08
C ARG A 92 -2.71 -14.72 -9.51
N LEU A 93 -3.38 -13.89 -10.33
CA LEU A 93 -3.73 -14.28 -11.71
C LEU A 93 -2.51 -14.28 -12.62
N ASN A 94 -1.60 -13.31 -12.42
CA ASN A 94 -0.40 -13.13 -13.24
C ASN A 94 0.85 -13.81 -12.66
N PHE A 95 0.74 -14.50 -11.51
CA PHE A 95 1.90 -15.02 -10.79
C PHE A 95 2.81 -15.91 -11.63
N ARG A 96 2.22 -16.77 -12.46
CA ARG A 96 2.99 -17.66 -13.35
C ARG A 96 3.87 -16.87 -14.31
N ASN A 97 3.32 -15.80 -14.91
CA ASN A 97 4.06 -14.92 -15.80
C ASN A 97 5.21 -14.23 -15.06
N TYR A 98 4.97 -13.76 -13.84
CA TYR A 98 6.01 -13.16 -12.99
C TYR A 98 7.10 -14.17 -12.63
N LEU A 99 6.73 -15.42 -12.36
CA LEU A 99 7.66 -16.48 -12.03
C LEU A 99 8.54 -16.88 -13.22
N GLU A 100 7.97 -17.00 -14.42
CA GLU A 100 8.66 -17.47 -15.63
C GLU A 100 9.48 -16.37 -16.33
N ARG A 101 9.07 -15.10 -16.23
CA ARG A 101 9.80 -13.98 -16.85
C ARG A 101 10.83 -13.41 -15.89
N GLU A 102 12.09 -13.82 -16.01
CA GLU A 102 13.17 -13.38 -15.12
C GLU A 102 13.40 -11.86 -15.13
N SER A 103 13.16 -11.20 -16.27
CA SER A 103 13.30 -9.74 -16.41
C SER A 103 12.23 -8.93 -15.67
N ASP A 104 11.15 -9.56 -15.19
CA ASP A 104 10.11 -8.86 -14.44
C ASP A 104 10.51 -8.68 -12.97
N SER A 105 10.69 -7.43 -12.54
CA SER A 105 11.09 -7.09 -11.17
C SER A 105 9.92 -6.78 -10.25
N ARG A 106 8.66 -6.75 -10.71
CA ARG A 106 7.52 -6.19 -9.95
C ARG A 106 7.36 -6.81 -8.56
N ILE A 107 7.34 -8.15 -8.48
CA ILE A 107 7.21 -8.83 -7.19
C ILE A 107 8.45 -8.57 -6.32
N ALA A 108 9.65 -8.64 -6.90
CA ALA A 108 10.90 -8.37 -6.19
C ALA A 108 10.93 -6.96 -5.58
N ASP A 109 10.54 -5.97 -6.38
CA ASP A 109 10.49 -4.57 -6.02
C ASP A 109 9.39 -4.29 -4.99
N LEU A 110 8.24 -4.96 -5.08
CA LEU A 110 7.11 -4.80 -4.15
C LEU A 110 7.44 -5.32 -2.74
N ILE A 111 8.06 -6.49 -2.64
CA ILE A 111 8.33 -7.15 -1.34
C ILE A 111 9.76 -6.97 -0.85
N ASP A 112 10.60 -6.25 -1.61
CA ASP A 112 12.02 -6.00 -1.28
C ASP A 112 12.82 -7.30 -1.14
N VAL A 113 12.64 -8.24 -2.08
CA VAL A 113 13.34 -9.53 -2.14
C VAL A 113 13.77 -9.82 -3.58
N PRO A 114 15.01 -9.49 -3.97
CA PRO A 114 15.50 -9.72 -5.33
C PRO A 114 15.44 -11.19 -5.79
N ASN A 115 15.70 -12.13 -4.88
CA ASN A 115 15.74 -13.58 -5.11
C ASN A 115 14.42 -14.28 -4.72
N TRP A 116 13.28 -13.60 -4.87
CA TRP A 116 11.99 -14.13 -4.42
C TRP A 116 11.57 -15.42 -5.13
N ARG A 117 12.05 -15.65 -6.36
CA ARG A 117 11.71 -16.85 -7.16
C ARG A 117 12.31 -18.10 -6.53
N GLU A 118 13.55 -18.03 -6.07
CA GLU A 118 14.25 -19.09 -5.37
C GLU A 118 13.59 -19.37 -4.03
N GLU A 119 13.24 -18.31 -3.30
CA GLU A 119 12.49 -18.41 -2.05
C GLU A 119 11.13 -19.08 -2.23
N TRP A 120 10.40 -18.70 -3.28
CA TRP A 120 9.12 -19.28 -3.64
C TRP A 120 9.26 -20.77 -4.01
N LYS A 121 10.21 -21.12 -4.87
CA LYS A 121 10.46 -22.50 -5.30
C LYS A 121 10.74 -23.40 -4.09
N ARG A 122 11.59 -22.94 -3.17
CA ARG A 122 11.91 -23.66 -1.92
C ARG A 122 10.67 -23.88 -1.04
N GLU A 123 9.81 -22.88 -0.93
CA GLU A 123 8.56 -23.01 -0.17
C GLU A 123 7.54 -23.94 -0.84
N ALA A 124 7.46 -23.91 -2.17
CA ALA A 124 6.57 -24.74 -2.96
C ALA A 124 6.95 -26.23 -2.94
N SER A 125 8.21 -26.57 -2.71
CA SER A 125 8.67 -27.95 -2.63
C SER A 125 8.18 -28.73 -1.40
N GLY A 126 7.67 -28.06 -0.36
CA GLY A 126 7.29 -28.71 0.91
C GLY A 126 5.81 -28.68 1.28
N ARG A 127 4.97 -27.94 0.54
CA ARG A 127 3.54 -27.76 0.84
C ARG A 127 2.79 -27.21 -0.37
N ARG A 128 1.45 -27.28 -0.38
CA ARG A 128 0.64 -26.52 -1.34
C ARG A 128 0.91 -25.02 -1.15
N PRO A 129 1.58 -24.35 -2.09
CA PRO A 129 2.05 -23.00 -1.85
C PRO A 129 0.90 -22.01 -2.05
N ASN A 130 0.90 -20.93 -1.28
CA ASN A 130 -0.10 -19.87 -1.39
C ASN A 130 0.60 -18.55 -1.70
N VAL A 131 0.41 -18.07 -2.93
CA VAL A 131 1.04 -16.85 -3.46
C VAL A 131 0.75 -15.63 -2.58
N ILE A 132 -0.50 -15.47 -2.17
CA ILE A 132 -0.94 -14.31 -1.36
C ILE A 132 -0.23 -14.32 -0.01
N ARG A 133 -0.23 -15.48 0.66
CA ARG A 133 0.45 -15.64 1.96
C ARG A 133 1.95 -15.40 1.83
N PHE A 134 2.58 -15.87 0.76
CA PHE A 134 3.99 -15.63 0.50
C PHE A 134 4.28 -14.13 0.33
N ILE A 135 3.54 -13.43 -0.54
CA ILE A 135 3.74 -12.01 -0.80
C ILE A 135 3.49 -11.17 0.44
N ILE A 136 2.39 -11.40 1.17
CA ILE A 136 2.09 -10.66 2.41
C ILE A 136 3.17 -10.87 3.46
N ARG A 137 3.62 -12.11 3.66
CA ARG A 137 4.68 -12.40 4.63
C ARG A 137 5.98 -11.67 4.26
N LYS A 138 6.38 -11.71 2.99
CA LYS A 138 7.61 -11.04 2.54
C LYS A 138 7.51 -9.52 2.59
N PHE A 139 6.34 -8.97 2.27
CA PHE A 139 6.07 -7.54 2.43
C PHE A 139 6.10 -7.12 3.91
N ASP A 140 5.49 -7.90 4.79
CA ASP A 140 5.53 -7.67 6.25
C ASP A 140 6.96 -7.72 6.79
N GLU A 141 7.74 -8.74 6.39
CA GLU A 141 9.17 -8.84 6.71
C GLU A 141 9.92 -7.56 6.29
N ALA A 142 9.61 -7.00 5.11
CA ALA A 142 10.21 -5.75 4.64
C ALA A 142 9.79 -4.52 5.47
N MET A 143 8.51 -4.42 5.85
CA MET A 143 7.99 -3.36 6.72
C MET A 143 8.63 -3.40 8.12
N VAL A 144 8.76 -4.60 8.70
CA VAL A 144 9.43 -4.80 9.99
C VAL A 144 10.90 -4.36 9.93
N ARG A 145 11.62 -4.68 8.83
CA ARG A 145 13.01 -4.22 8.63
C ARG A 145 13.17 -2.70 8.68
N ILE A 146 12.13 -1.93 8.34
CA ILE A 146 12.16 -0.45 8.37
C ILE A 146 11.47 0.14 9.61
N GLY A 147 11.23 -0.69 10.63
CA GLY A 147 10.80 -0.27 11.97
C GLY A 147 9.29 -0.22 12.20
N TYR A 148 8.48 -0.81 11.31
CA TYR A 148 7.05 -0.94 11.53
C TYR A 148 6.72 -2.19 12.35
N ARG A 149 5.57 -2.17 13.03
CA ARG A 149 5.04 -3.36 13.70
C ARG A 149 4.51 -4.35 12.65
N SER A 150 4.68 -5.64 12.94
CA SER A 150 4.21 -6.71 12.06
C SER A 150 2.69 -6.71 11.93
N THR A 151 2.23 -6.84 10.69
CA THR A 151 0.84 -7.01 10.29
C THR A 151 0.73 -8.32 9.50
N PRO A 152 0.66 -9.47 10.19
CA PRO A 152 0.54 -10.76 9.54
C PRO A 152 -0.80 -10.89 8.79
N LEU A 153 -0.95 -11.93 7.97
CA LEU A 153 -2.12 -12.15 7.11
C LEU A 153 -3.45 -12.04 7.87
N GLU A 154 -3.50 -12.56 9.09
CA GLU A 154 -4.68 -12.58 9.96
C GLU A 154 -5.10 -11.16 10.41
N ARG A 155 -4.16 -10.21 10.37
CA ARG A 155 -4.38 -8.79 10.66
C ARG A 155 -4.70 -7.94 9.43
N THR A 156 -4.75 -8.56 8.26
CA THR A 156 -5.17 -7.89 7.02
C THR A 156 -6.69 -7.95 6.86
N HIS A 157 -7.26 -7.04 6.07
CA HIS A 157 -8.67 -7.07 5.69
C HIS A 157 -8.81 -7.44 4.21
N PRO A 158 -9.27 -8.67 3.89
CA PRO A 158 -9.46 -9.10 2.50
C PRO A 158 -10.72 -8.47 1.92
N VAL A 159 -10.59 -7.75 0.81
CA VAL A 159 -11.73 -7.22 0.06
C VAL A 159 -12.07 -8.15 -1.09
N LYS A 160 -13.35 -8.43 -1.24
CA LYS A 160 -13.89 -9.40 -2.21
C LYS A 160 -14.98 -8.74 -3.07
N VAL A 161 -15.13 -9.23 -4.30
CA VAL A 161 -16.26 -8.87 -5.16
C VAL A 161 -17.55 -9.27 -4.45
N HIS A 162 -18.42 -8.30 -4.21
CA HIS A 162 -19.76 -8.52 -3.68
C HIS A 162 -20.48 -9.58 -4.54
N SER A 163 -21.20 -10.52 -3.91
CA SER A 163 -21.85 -11.70 -4.52
C SER A 163 -20.98 -12.87 -5.00
N LYS A 164 -19.73 -12.66 -5.45
CA LYS A 164 -18.90 -13.75 -6.04
C LYS A 164 -17.84 -14.32 -5.10
N GLY A 165 -17.54 -13.65 -3.99
CA GLY A 165 -16.54 -14.09 -3.02
C GLY A 165 -15.09 -14.10 -3.55
N VAL A 166 -14.87 -13.62 -4.77
CA VAL A 166 -13.54 -13.53 -5.39
C VAL A 166 -12.77 -12.40 -4.72
N MET A 167 -11.62 -12.73 -4.13
CA MET A 167 -10.74 -11.76 -3.47
C MET A 167 -10.03 -10.89 -4.51
N ILE A 168 -10.09 -9.58 -4.29
CA ILE A 168 -9.57 -8.54 -5.17
C ILE A 168 -8.21 -8.09 -4.66
N TYR A 169 -8.18 -7.67 -3.40
CA TYR A 169 -7.00 -7.14 -2.72
C TYR A 169 -7.06 -7.38 -1.21
N HIS A 170 -5.92 -7.20 -0.56
CA HIS A 170 -5.82 -7.11 0.89
C HIS A 170 -5.54 -5.66 1.28
N LEU A 171 -6.37 -5.13 2.17
CA LEU A 171 -6.11 -3.86 2.84
C LEU A 171 -5.23 -4.14 4.06
N VAL A 172 -4.07 -3.51 4.12
CA VAL A 172 -3.06 -3.71 5.16
C VAL A 172 -2.69 -2.38 5.80
N PHE A 173 -2.62 -2.35 7.12
CA PHE A 173 -2.24 -1.18 7.88
C PHE A 173 -0.89 -1.40 8.57
N TYR A 174 -0.04 -0.39 8.54
CA TYR A 174 1.26 -0.41 9.20
C TYR A 174 1.48 0.90 9.97
N SER A 175 1.71 0.75 11.27
CA SER A 175 2.21 1.81 12.15
C SER A 175 3.49 1.37 12.85
N LYS A 176 4.35 2.34 13.18
CA LYS A 176 5.49 2.12 14.09
C LYS A 176 5.04 2.10 15.56
N ASP A 177 3.91 2.74 15.84
CA ASP A 177 3.31 2.88 17.16
C ASP A 177 2.33 1.72 17.43
N GLU A 178 2.32 1.23 18.67
CA GLU A 178 1.39 0.16 19.07
C GLU A 178 -0.05 0.66 19.08
N LEU A 179 -0.26 1.94 19.40
CA LEU A 179 -1.60 2.54 19.42
C LEU A 179 -2.24 2.54 18.02
N GLY A 180 -1.44 2.74 16.96
CA GLY A 180 -1.93 2.66 15.59
C GLY A 180 -2.47 1.26 15.26
N GLN A 181 -1.78 0.21 15.71
CA GLN A 181 -2.23 -1.17 15.53
C GLN A 181 -3.54 -1.44 16.29
N THR A 182 -3.69 -0.89 17.50
CA THR A 182 -4.94 -0.97 18.26
C THR A 182 -6.10 -0.31 17.51
N PHE A 183 -5.90 0.90 16.97
CA PHE A 183 -6.95 1.59 16.19
C PHE A 183 -7.38 0.79 14.95
N TRP A 184 -6.42 0.15 14.27
CA TRP A 184 -6.73 -0.69 13.12
C TRP A 184 -7.59 -1.91 13.49
N GLU A 185 -7.25 -2.61 14.57
CA GLU A 185 -8.03 -3.76 15.02
C GLU A 185 -9.45 -3.37 15.45
N GLU A 186 -9.61 -2.25 16.18
CA GLU A 186 -10.94 -1.75 16.55
C GLU A 186 -11.75 -1.32 15.33
N THR A 187 -11.14 -0.63 14.37
CA THR A 187 -11.80 -0.22 13.12
C THR A 187 -12.29 -1.44 12.35
N ARG A 188 -11.50 -2.51 12.26
CA ARG A 188 -11.87 -3.77 11.58
C ARG A 188 -13.06 -4.47 12.21
N LYS A 189 -13.23 -4.39 13.54
CA LYS A 189 -14.41 -4.94 14.23
C LYS A 189 -15.69 -4.17 13.88
N GLY A 190 -15.56 -2.86 13.61
CA GLY A 190 -16.67 -1.96 13.29
C GLY A 190 -17.08 -1.92 11.81
N VAL A 191 -16.43 -2.69 10.92
CA VAL A 191 -16.79 -2.70 9.49
C VAL A 191 -18.09 -3.49 9.28
N SER A 192 -19.22 -2.80 9.34
CA SER A 192 -20.49 -3.30 8.82
C SER A 192 -20.54 -3.09 7.29
N PRO A 193 -21.26 -3.93 6.53
CA PRO A 193 -21.55 -3.63 5.13
C PRO A 193 -22.31 -2.30 5.04
N GLN A 194 -21.62 -1.24 4.63
CA GLN A 194 -22.26 0.03 4.26
C GLN A 194 -22.97 -0.18 2.91
N LEU A 195 -24.17 -0.77 2.96
CA LEU A 195 -25.00 -1.08 1.80
C LEU A 195 -25.88 0.10 1.35
N GLY A 196 -25.68 1.29 1.91
CA GLY A 196 -26.40 2.50 1.52
C GLY A 196 -25.48 3.71 1.49
N LEU A 197 -25.31 4.30 0.30
CA LEU A 197 -25.17 5.75 0.20
C LEU A 197 -26.60 6.27 0.16
N GLU A 198 -27.24 6.41 1.32
CA GLU A 198 -28.40 7.29 1.40
C GLU A 198 -27.84 8.72 1.32
N LEU A 199 -27.91 9.28 0.11
CA LEU A 199 -27.73 10.70 -0.17
C LEU A 199 -29.06 11.42 0.03
#